data_AF-A0A7S1CEM9-F1
#
_entry.id   AF-A0A7S1CEM9-F1
#
_cell.length_a   1.000
_cell.length_b   1.000
_cell.length_c   1.000
_cell.angle_alpha   90.00
_cell.angle_beta   90.00
_cell.angle_gamma   90.00
#
_symmetry.space_group_name_H-M   'P 1'
#
loop_
_entity.id
_entity.type
_entity.pdbx_description
1 polymer ?
#
loop_
_entity_poly.entity_id
_entity_poly.type
_entity_poly.pdbx_seq_one_letter_code
_entity_poly.pdbx_strand_id
1 'polypeptide(L)'
;AAGATAPRPPSYFARWRGVPDASPPPRPPLEAVVWTGAGAALGISSLSVPYYLELVSNTDVVMLIGPFGATAALVYGAPDAPFSQPRNVFVGHVLSATVGVAA
;
A
#
# COMPACT_ATOMS: atom_id res chain seq x y z
N ALA A 1 48.44 -1.75 1.06
CA ALA A 1 47.17 -1.52 0.34
C ALA A 1 46.01 -1.87 1.27
N ALA A 2 45.55 -0.90 2.06
CA ALA A 2 44.46 -1.11 3.01
C ALA A 2 43.13 -0.86 2.31
N GLY A 3 42.31 -1.91 2.18
CA GLY A 3 40.98 -1.85 1.58
C GLY A 3 40.06 -0.96 2.41
N ALA A 4 39.58 0.12 1.82
CA ALA A 4 38.58 0.99 2.42
C ALA A 4 37.27 0.22 2.58
N THR A 5 36.97 -0.22 3.80
CA THR A 5 35.68 -0.81 4.17
C THR A 5 34.61 0.28 4.14
N ALA A 6 33.53 0.05 3.40
CA ALA A 6 32.39 0.96 3.32
C ALA A 6 31.81 1.30 4.71
N PRO A 7 31.24 2.51 4.91
CA PRO A 7 30.69 2.93 6.19
C PRO A 7 29.55 2.01 6.66
N ARG A 8 29.49 1.73 7.96
CA ARG A 8 28.46 0.89 8.57
C ARG A 8 27.09 1.59 8.47
N PRO A 9 26.01 0.90 8.06
CA PRO A 9 24.70 1.52 8.01
C PRO A 9 24.23 1.94 9.42
N PRO A 10 23.43 3.02 9.52
CA PRO A 10 22.90 3.48 10.81
C PRO A 10 22.07 2.39 11.49
N SER A 11 22.09 2.39 12.83
CA SER A 11 21.26 1.48 13.64
C SER A 11 19.77 1.67 13.35
N TYR A 12 18.94 0.65 13.62
CA TYR A 12 17.51 0.67 13.28
C TYR A 12 16.80 1.93 13.80
N PHE A 13 16.99 2.25 15.09
CA PHE A 13 16.42 3.44 15.72
C PHE A 13 17.02 4.76 15.22
N ALA A 14 18.23 4.75 14.65
CA ALA A 14 18.79 5.94 14.02
C ALA A 14 18.07 6.29 12.71
N ARG A 15 17.48 5.32 11.99
CA ARG A 15 16.67 5.59 10.78
C ARG A 15 15.39 6.36 11.07
N TRP A 16 14.84 6.20 12.27
CA TRP A 16 13.61 6.89 12.70
C TRP A 16 13.81 8.39 12.90
N ARG A 17 15.06 8.84 13.10
CA ARG A 17 15.40 10.27 13.22
C ARG A 17 15.41 11.00 11.87
N GLY A 18 15.14 10.29 10.77
CA GLY A 18 15.23 10.84 9.42
C GLY A 18 16.68 10.95 8.95
N VAL A 19 16.84 11.28 7.68
CA VAL A 19 18.16 11.55 7.09
C VAL A 19 18.52 13.00 7.39
N PRO A 20 19.61 13.28 8.13
CA PRO A 20 20.08 14.64 8.35
C PRO A 20 20.32 15.32 6.99
N ASP A 21 19.86 16.56 6.84
CA ASP A 21 20.02 17.39 5.63
C ASP A 21 19.35 16.87 4.34
N ALA A 22 18.45 15.88 4.42
CA ALA A 22 17.65 15.49 3.26
C ALA A 22 16.56 16.53 2.97
N SER A 23 16.55 17.05 1.74
CA SER A 23 15.44 17.88 1.26
C SER A 23 14.20 17.01 1.05
N PRO A 24 12.99 17.48 1.41
CA PRO A 24 11.75 16.74 1.16
C PRO A 24 11.57 16.46 -0.34
N PRO A 25 10.92 15.35 -0.71
CA PRO A 25 10.56 15.10 -2.11
C PRO A 25 9.66 16.25 -2.63
N PRO A 26 9.71 16.54 -3.94
CA PRO A 26 8.82 17.51 -4.58
C PRO A 26 7.35 17.18 -4.27
N ARG A 27 6.55 18.22 -4.00
CA ARG A 27 5.12 18.03 -3.76
C ARG A 27 4.43 17.56 -5.05
N PRO A 28 3.56 16.54 -4.99
CA PRO A 28 2.80 16.14 -6.15
C PRO A 28 1.85 17.26 -6.60
N PRO A 29 1.57 17.38 -7.91
CA PRO A 29 0.57 18.33 -8.41
C PRO A 29 -0.82 17.95 -7.88
N LEU A 30 -1.68 18.94 -7.66
CA LEU A 30 -3.03 18.72 -7.13
C LEU A 30 -3.87 17.79 -8.01
N GLU A 31 -3.69 17.88 -9.33
CA GLU A 31 -4.32 16.97 -10.28
C GLU A 31 -4.00 15.50 -9.98
N ALA A 32 -2.74 15.17 -9.69
CA ALA A 32 -2.35 13.82 -9.32
C ALA A 32 -3.00 13.40 -7.99
N VAL A 33 -3.07 14.30 -7.00
CA VAL A 33 -3.75 14.02 -5.73
C VAL A 33 -5.24 13.72 -5.94
N VAL A 34 -5.91 14.50 -6.78
CA VAL A 34 -7.33 14.30 -7.09
C VAL A 34 -7.55 13.00 -7.84
N TRP A 35 -6.76 12.70 -8.87
CA TRP A 35 -6.92 11.46 -9.64
C TRP A 35 -6.60 10.21 -8.83
N THR A 36 -5.55 10.23 -8.02
CA THR A 36 -5.19 9.10 -7.16
C THR A 36 -6.22 8.90 -6.06
N GLY A 37 -6.73 9.99 -5.47
CA GLY A 37 -7.84 9.94 -4.51
C GLY A 37 -9.14 9.41 -5.12
N ALA A 38 -9.50 9.86 -6.31
CA ALA A 38 -10.69 9.39 -7.03
C ALA A 38 -10.56 7.90 -7.40
N GLY A 39 -9.40 7.47 -7.91
CA GLY A 39 -9.10 6.08 -8.21
C GLY A 39 -9.19 5.19 -6.96
N ALA A 40 -8.61 5.62 -5.84
CA ALA A 40 -8.68 4.91 -4.57
C ALA A 40 -10.11 4.82 -4.04
N ALA A 41 -10.87 5.93 -4.08
CA ALA A 41 -12.27 5.95 -3.64
C ALA A 41 -13.14 5.01 -4.48
N LEU A 42 -13.00 5.03 -5.81
CA LEU A 42 -13.70 4.11 -6.70
C LEU A 42 -13.30 2.65 -6.47
N GLY A 43 -12.00 2.39 -6.27
CA GLY A 43 -11.48 1.07 -5.97
C GLY A 43 -12.05 0.49 -4.67
N ILE A 44 -12.09 1.27 -3.59
CA ILE A 44 -12.67 0.84 -2.31
C ILE A 44 -14.20 0.72 -2.43
N SER A 45 -14.86 1.64 -3.14
CA SER A 45 -16.31 1.60 -3.36
C SER A 45 -16.77 0.36 -4.13
N SER A 46 -15.89 -0.29 -4.88
CA SER A 46 -16.18 -1.56 -5.55
C SER A 46 -16.56 -2.68 -4.57
N LEU A 47 -16.15 -2.58 -3.29
CA LEU A 47 -16.58 -3.51 -2.23
C LEU A 47 -18.09 -3.46 -1.95
N SER A 48 -18.78 -2.39 -2.35
CA SER A 48 -20.23 -2.30 -2.24
C SER A 48 -20.95 -3.20 -3.25
N VAL A 49 -20.31 -3.58 -4.36
CA VAL A 49 -20.93 -4.45 -5.38
C VAL A 49 -21.35 -5.82 -4.80
N PRO A 50 -20.46 -6.61 -4.17
CA PRO A 50 -20.86 -7.90 -3.60
C PRO A 50 -21.88 -7.76 -2.46
N TYR A 51 -21.90 -6.62 -1.75
CA TYR A 51 -22.95 -6.32 -0.77
C TYR A 51 -24.34 -6.14 -1.40
N TYR A 52 -24.43 -5.33 -2.46
CA TYR A 52 -25.70 -5.13 -3.19
C TYR A 52 -26.18 -6.37 -3.94
N LEU A 53 -25.28 -7.29 -4.26
CA LEU A 53 -25.60 -8.60 -4.83
C LEU A 53 -25.93 -9.65 -3.76
N GLU A 54 -26.00 -9.27 -2.49
CA GLU A 54 -26.30 -10.16 -1.35
C GLU A 54 -25.29 -11.33 -1.20
N LEU A 55 -24.06 -11.17 -1.72
CA LEU A 55 -23.00 -12.19 -1.65
C LEU A 55 -22.25 -12.16 -0.31
N VAL A 56 -22.27 -11.03 0.38
CA VAL A 56 -21.55 -10.79 1.65
C VAL A 56 -22.39 -9.91 2.58
N SER A 57 -22.21 -10.12 3.89
CA SER A 57 -22.88 -9.32 4.89
C SER A 57 -22.24 -7.93 5.04
N ASN A 58 -22.94 -6.99 5.66
CA ASN A 58 -22.39 -5.66 5.95
C ASN A 58 -21.10 -5.75 6.81
N THR A 59 -21.07 -6.69 7.76
CA THR A 59 -19.92 -6.91 8.64
C THR A 59 -18.68 -7.34 7.84
N ASP A 60 -18.85 -8.20 6.85
CA ASP A 60 -17.74 -8.66 5.99
C ASP A 60 -17.15 -7.51 5.19
N VAL A 61 -18.00 -6.65 4.61
CA VAL A 61 -17.56 -5.45 3.88
C VAL A 61 -16.76 -4.54 4.81
N VAL A 62 -17.27 -4.25 6.00
CA VAL A 62 -16.60 -3.37 6.98
C VAL A 62 -15.23 -3.92 7.37
N MET A 63 -15.11 -5.23 7.53
CA MET A 63 -13.83 -5.88 7.84
C MET A 63 -12.82 -5.79 6.67
N LEU A 64 -13.30 -5.76 5.43
CA LEU A 64 -12.46 -5.64 4.23
C LEU A 64 -11.99 -4.21 3.94
N ILE A 65 -12.70 -3.18 4.41
CA ILE A 65 -12.36 -1.76 4.13
C ILE A 65 -10.92 -1.42 4.57
N GLY A 66 -10.45 -1.92 5.72
CA GLY A 66 -9.11 -1.64 6.22
C GLY A 66 -7.99 -2.14 5.29
N PRO A 67 -7.93 -3.46 5.02
CA PRO A 67 -6.95 -4.05 4.10
C PRO A 67 -7.03 -3.50 2.67
N PHE A 68 -8.24 -3.30 2.13
CA PHE A 68 -8.41 -2.70 0.81
C PHE A 68 -7.99 -1.22 0.79
N GLY A 69 -8.24 -0.46 1.86
CA GLY A 69 -7.80 0.92 2.00
C GLY A 69 -6.28 1.05 1.99
N ALA A 70 -5.57 0.18 2.72
CA ALA A 70 -4.11 0.13 2.70
C ALA A 70 -3.56 -0.19 1.29
N THR A 71 -4.18 -1.15 0.60
CA THR A 71 -3.80 -1.52 -0.76
C THR A 71 -4.06 -0.38 -1.75
N ALA A 72 -5.22 0.30 -1.65
CA ALA A 72 -5.56 1.44 -2.49
C ALA A 72 -4.57 2.60 -2.27
N ALA A 73 -4.19 2.89 -1.03
CA ALA A 73 -3.19 3.92 -0.73
C ALA A 73 -1.82 3.61 -1.38
N LEU A 74 -1.41 2.34 -1.40
CA LEU A 74 -0.16 1.92 -2.05
C LEU A 74 -0.26 1.99 -3.58
N VAL A 75 -1.27 1.34 -4.16
CA VAL A 75 -1.42 1.21 -5.63
C VAL A 75 -1.66 2.56 -6.29
N TYR A 76 -2.51 3.40 -5.71
CA TYR A 76 -2.83 4.71 -6.29
C TYR A 76 -1.89 5.82 -5.79
N GLY A 77 -1.48 5.80 -4.51
CA GLY A 77 -0.64 6.86 -3.94
C GLY A 77 0.85 6.73 -4.22
N ALA A 78 1.34 5.51 -4.51
CA ALA A 78 2.73 5.25 -4.84
C ALA A 78 2.86 4.08 -5.83
N PRO A 79 2.37 4.21 -7.08
CA PRO A 79 2.35 3.13 -8.07
C PRO A 79 3.75 2.58 -8.40
N ASP A 80 4.77 3.44 -8.37
CA ASP A 80 6.16 3.06 -8.66
C ASP A 80 6.83 2.30 -7.50
N ALA A 81 6.20 2.26 -6.32
CA ALA A 81 6.77 1.55 -5.19
C ALA A 81 6.88 0.04 -5.52
N PRO A 82 7.98 -0.62 -5.10
CA PRO A 82 8.18 -2.04 -5.39
C PRO A 82 7.05 -2.93 -4.84
N PHE A 83 6.37 -2.49 -3.77
CA PHE A 83 5.24 -3.20 -3.17
C PHE A 83 3.90 -2.97 -3.88
N SER A 84 3.76 -1.86 -4.61
CA SER A 84 2.54 -1.52 -5.37
C SER A 84 2.46 -2.22 -6.72
N GLN A 85 3.52 -2.93 -7.11
CA GLN A 85 3.55 -3.71 -8.35
C GLN A 85 2.41 -4.74 -8.35
N PRO A 86 1.65 -4.87 -9.45
CA PRO A 86 0.40 -5.63 -9.50
C PRO A 86 0.60 -7.10 -9.12
N ARG A 87 1.77 -7.66 -9.45
CA ARG A 87 2.14 -9.03 -9.07
C ARG A 87 2.18 -9.22 -7.56
N ASN A 88 2.68 -8.25 -6.80
CA ASN A 88 2.82 -8.36 -5.35
C ASN A 88 1.45 -8.26 -4.68
N VAL A 89 0.61 -7.35 -5.15
CA VAL A 89 -0.75 -7.16 -4.63
C VAL A 89 -1.61 -8.41 -4.89
N PHE A 90 -1.63 -8.89 -6.13
CA PHE A 90 -2.44 -10.06 -6.51
C PHE A 90 -1.99 -11.33 -5.78
N VAL A 91 -0.69 -11.64 -5.81
CA VAL A 91 -0.15 -12.82 -5.15
C VAL A 91 -0.39 -12.76 -3.64
N GLY A 92 -0.18 -11.59 -3.02
CA GLY A 92 -0.45 -11.39 -1.60
C GLY A 92 -1.90 -11.66 -1.22
N HIS A 93 -2.86 -11.10 -1.97
CA HIS A 93 -4.29 -11.31 -1.71
C HIS A 93 -4.70 -12.76 -1.93
N VAL A 94 -4.26 -13.39 -3.03
CA VAL A 94 -4.59 -14.80 -3.34
C VAL A 94 -4.04 -15.72 -2.27
N LEU A 95 -2.78 -15.57 -1.87
CA LEU A 95 -2.18 -16.39 -0.82
C LEU A 95 -2.86 -16.16 0.52
N SER A 96 -3.11 -14.91 0.90
CA SER A 96 -3.79 -14.57 2.15
C SER A 96 -5.21 -15.14 2.20
N ALA A 97 -5.97 -15.03 1.12
CA ALA A 97 -7.32 -15.59 1.03
C ALA A 97 -7.28 -17.12 1.07
N THR A 98 -6.36 -17.74 0.34
CA THR A 98 -6.22 -19.21 0.31
C THR A 98 -5.90 -19.76 1.70
N VAL A 99 -4.92 -19.17 2.38
CA VAL A 99 -4.55 -19.58 3.74
C VAL A 99 -5.69 -19.30 4.73
N GLY A 100 -6.34 -18.14 4.62
CA GLY A 100 -7.46 -17.77 5.50
C GLY A 100 -8.70 -18.65 5.33
N VAL A 101 -8.93 -19.21 4.14
CA VAL A 101 -10.04 -20.14 3.88
C VAL A 101 -9.66 -21.60 4.19
N ALA A 102 -8.38 -21.96 4.07
CA ALA A 102 -7.90 -23.32 4.33
C ALA A 102 -7.64 -23.63 5.81
N ALA A 103 -7.54 -22.61 6.67
CA ALA A 103 -7.37 -22.73 8.11
C ALA A 103 -8.72 -22.82 8.83
#